data_AF-A0A853K6X9-F1
#
_entry.id   AF-A0A853K6X9-F1
#
_cell.length_a   1.000
_cell.length_b   1.000
_cell.length_c   1.000
_cell.angle_alpha   90.00
_cell.angle_beta   90.00
_cell.angle_gamma   90.00
#
_symmetry.space_group_name_H-M   'P 1'
#
loop_
_entity.id
_entity.type
_entity.pdbx_description
1 polymer ?
#
loop_
_entity_poly.entity_id
_entity_poly.type
_entity_poly.pdbx_seq_one_letter_code
_entity_poly.pdbx_strand_id
1 'polypeptide(L)'
;MDQKLSVAIVRSIYRDIMSRYGLDGYFQNIPPRSKARILETWVQLVSEELHKSGVISNVCEPLNVDEMDLADVIDRINYFSSSGDDI
;
A
#
# COMPACT_ATOMS: atom_id res chain seq x y z
N MET A 1 12.85 8.56 3.82
CA MET A 1 12.42 9.25 2.58
C MET A 1 11.94 8.21 1.57
N ASP A 2 12.75 7.18 1.38
CA ASP A 2 12.56 6.05 0.47
C ASP A 2 11.22 5.32 0.64
N GLN A 3 10.84 4.97 1.87
CA GLN A 3 9.53 4.35 2.16
C GLN A 3 8.32 5.22 1.79
N LYS A 4 8.45 6.55 1.92
CA LYS A 4 7.35 7.46 1.56
C LYS A 4 7.12 7.45 0.04
N LEU A 5 8.18 7.28 -0.76
CA LEU A 5 8.08 7.25 -2.22
C LEU A 5 7.39 5.97 -2.72
N SER A 6 7.84 4.79 -2.28
CA SER A 6 7.25 3.51 -2.68
C SER A 6 5.77 3.44 -2.34
N VAL A 7 5.41 3.89 -1.13
CA VAL A 7 4.01 4.00 -0.68
C VAL A 7 3.20 4.96 -1.56
N ALA A 8 3.74 6.14 -1.90
CA ALA A 8 3.03 7.11 -2.72
C ALA A 8 2.74 6.58 -4.13
N ILE A 9 3.69 5.82 -4.70
CA ILE A 9 3.52 5.15 -6.00
C ILE A 9 2.43 4.08 -5.91
N VAL A 10 2.49 3.19 -4.92
CA VAL A 10 1.47 2.15 -4.71
C VAL A 10 0.09 2.76 -4.52
N ARG A 11 -0.02 3.83 -3.71
CA ARG A 11 -1.28 4.58 -3.52
C ARG A 11 -1.84 5.09 -4.85
N SER A 12 -0.98 5.65 -5.70
CA SER A 12 -1.39 6.19 -6.99
C SER A 12 -1.90 5.08 -7.93
N ILE A 13 -1.19 3.96 -8.00
CA ILE A 13 -1.57 2.79 -8.79
C ILE A 13 -2.89 2.19 -8.27
N TYR A 14 -3.01 2.02 -6.96
CA TYR A 14 -4.21 1.49 -6.32
C TYR A 14 -5.43 2.33 -6.69
N ARG A 15 -5.37 3.65 -6.51
CA ARG A 15 -6.46 4.55 -6.87
C ARG A 15 -6.84 4.49 -8.34
N ASP A 16 -5.84 4.46 -9.22
CA ASP A 16 -6.06 4.37 -10.66
C ASP A 16 -6.78 3.08 -11.04
N ILE A 17 -6.33 1.93 -10.53
CA ILE A 17 -6.96 0.63 -10.78
C ILE A 17 -8.39 0.58 -10.24
N MET A 18 -8.58 1.02 -9.00
CA MET A 18 -9.89 0.96 -8.34
C MET A 18 -10.90 1.85 -9.07
N SER A 19 -10.50 3.08 -9.40
CA SER A 19 -11.34 4.04 -10.13
C SER A 19 -11.62 3.63 -11.57
N ARG A 20 -10.61 3.16 -12.33
CA ARG A 20 -10.79 2.84 -13.75
C ARG A 20 -11.59 1.57 -13.99
N TYR A 21 -11.40 0.57 -13.13
CA TYR A 21 -12.00 -0.75 -13.33
C TYR A 21 -13.22 -1.01 -12.42
N GLY A 22 -13.62 -0.02 -11.61
CA GLY A 22 -14.76 -0.16 -10.69
C GLY A 22 -14.58 -1.30 -9.69
N LEU A 23 -13.32 -1.62 -9.36
CA LEU A 23 -12.99 -2.76 -8.49
C LEU A 23 -13.24 -2.47 -7.01
N ASP A 24 -13.69 -1.26 -6.67
CA ASP A 24 -14.09 -0.84 -5.34
C ASP A 24 -14.98 -1.88 -4.66
N GLY A 25 -16.05 -2.31 -5.32
CA GLY A 25 -16.99 -3.29 -4.75
C GLY A 25 -16.37 -4.67 -4.51
N TYR A 26 -15.52 -5.15 -5.43
CA TYR A 26 -14.83 -6.43 -5.26
C TYR A 26 -13.83 -6.37 -4.11
N PHE A 27 -13.03 -5.31 -4.09
CA PHE A 27 -12.02 -5.13 -3.07
C PHE A 27 -12.66 -4.99 -1.71
N GLN A 28 -13.77 -4.26 -1.56
CA GLN A 28 -14.49 -4.12 -0.28
C GLN A 28 -14.84 -5.46 0.37
N ASN A 29 -15.10 -6.51 -0.40
CA ASN A 29 -15.43 -7.85 0.11
C ASN A 29 -14.22 -8.68 0.55
N ILE A 30 -13.00 -8.24 0.27
CA ILE A 30 -11.78 -8.91 0.74
C ILE A 30 -11.61 -8.67 2.25
N PRO A 31 -11.25 -9.70 3.05
CA PRO A 31 -10.96 -9.51 4.47
C PRO A 31 -9.90 -8.42 4.71
N PRO A 32 -10.03 -7.56 5.74
CA PRO A 32 -9.11 -6.45 5.97
C PRO A 32 -7.63 -6.85 6.01
N ARG A 33 -7.27 -7.90 6.76
CA ARG A 33 -5.87 -8.37 6.80
C ARG A 33 -5.35 -8.79 5.43
N SER A 34 -6.17 -9.43 4.60
CA SER A 34 -5.79 -9.80 3.24
C SER A 34 -5.56 -8.56 2.37
N LYS A 35 -6.40 -7.51 2.50
CA LYS A 35 -6.20 -6.23 1.81
C LYS A 35 -4.88 -5.58 2.21
N ALA A 36 -4.63 -5.44 3.51
CA ALA A 36 -3.41 -4.84 4.03
C ALA A 36 -2.17 -5.61 3.55
N ARG A 37 -2.21 -6.94 3.57
CA ARG A 37 -1.11 -7.78 3.07
C ARG A 37 -0.82 -7.52 1.59
N ILE A 38 -1.85 -7.47 0.74
CA ILE A 38 -1.69 -7.16 -0.69
C ILE A 38 -0.99 -5.80 -0.88
N LEU A 39 -1.45 -4.78 -0.15
CA LEU A 39 -0.89 -3.43 -0.26
C LEU A 39 0.56 -3.37 0.22
N GLU A 40 0.91 -4.02 1.33
CA GLU A 40 2.30 -4.13 1.81
C GLU A 40 3.20 -4.88 0.83
N THR A 41 2.71 -5.98 0.24
CA THR A 41 3.44 -6.71 -0.80
C THR A 41 3.70 -5.82 -2.01
N TRP A 42 2.74 -5.00 -2.44
CA TRP A 42 2.95 -4.06 -3.54
C TRP A 42 3.99 -2.98 -3.19
N VAL A 43 4.00 -2.49 -1.95
CA VAL A 43 5.02 -1.54 -1.48
C VAL A 43 6.41 -2.16 -1.55
N GLN A 44 6.55 -3.40 -1.08
CA GLN A 44 7.82 -4.13 -1.15
C GLN A 44 8.28 -4.29 -2.60
N LEU A 45 7.44 -4.82 -3.50
CA LEU A 45 7.76 -5.02 -4.92
C LEU A 45 8.19 -3.72 -5.61
N VAL A 46 7.44 -2.63 -5.38
CA VAL A 46 7.81 -1.32 -5.94
C VAL A 46 9.14 -0.84 -5.37
N SER A 47 9.38 -1.01 -4.07
CA SER A 47 10.65 -0.61 -3.45
C SER A 47 11.85 -1.41 -3.99
N GLU A 48 11.69 -2.70 -4.27
CA GLU A 48 12.73 -3.53 -4.87
C GLU A 48 13.12 -3.01 -6.26
N GLU A 49 12.15 -2.67 -7.10
CA GLU A 49 12.41 -2.12 -8.44
C GLU A 49 13.04 -0.73 -8.38
N LEU A 50 12.57 0.13 -7.47
CA LEU A 50 13.19 1.45 -7.26
C LEU A 50 14.63 1.33 -6.75
N HIS A 51 14.91 0.36 -5.89
CA HIS A 51 16.26 0.13 -5.39
C HIS A 51 17.18 -0.37 -6.50
N LYS A 52 16.74 -1.35 -7.31
CA LYS A 52 17.50 -1.85 -8.48
C LYS A 52 17.84 -0.74 -9.46
N SER A 53 16.95 0.24 -9.62
CA SER A 53 17.15 1.41 -10.49
C SER A 53 17.99 2.54 -9.86
N GLY A 54 18.38 2.41 -8.59
CA GLY A 54 19.18 3.39 -7.87
C GLY A 54 18.40 4.62 -7.38
N VAL A 55 17.06 4.60 -7.47
CA VAL A 55 16.20 5.72 -7.05
C VAL A 55 16.10 5.81 -5.53
N ILE A 56 16.11 4.67 -4.84
CA ILE A 56 16.13 4.59 -3.37
C ILE A 56 17.30 3.77 -2.87
N SER A 57 17.79 4.14 -1.69
CA SER A 57 18.97 3.53 -1.08
C SER A 57 18.71 2.16 -0.46
N ASN A 58 17.47 1.90 -0.02
CA ASN A 58 17.10 0.67 0.68
C ASN A 58 15.73 0.16 0.23
N VAL A 59 15.57 -1.16 0.22
CA VAL A 59 14.28 -1.83 0.03
C VAL A 59 13.41 -1.61 1.27
N CYS A 60 12.12 -1.41 1.07
CA CYS A 60 11.17 -1.28 2.18
C CYS A 60 10.76 -2.64 2.69
N GLU A 61 10.95 -2.86 3.98
CA GLU A 61 10.40 -4.03 4.66
C GLU A 61 8.87 -3.86 4.82
N PRO A 62 8.08 -4.88 4.45
CA PRO A 62 6.63 -4.85 4.63
C PRO A 62 6.26 -4.89 6.12
N LEU A 63 5.16 -4.25 6.49
CA LEU A 63 4.62 -4.38 7.85
C LEU A 63 4.12 -5.81 8.10
N ASN A 64 4.31 -6.31 9.33
CA ASN A 64 3.78 -7.61 9.75
C ASN A 64 2.28 -7.50 10.08
N VAL A 65 1.45 -7.65 9.06
CA VAL A 65 -0.01 -7.53 9.16
C VAL A 65 -0.64 -8.53 10.14
N ASP A 66 -0.02 -9.68 10.37
CA ASP A 66 -0.56 -10.71 11.27
C ASP A 66 -0.40 -10.35 12.75
N GLU A 67 0.59 -9.53 13.09
CA GLU A 67 0.82 -9.00 14.44
C GLU A 67 0.03 -7.71 14.73
N MET A 68 -0.54 -7.08 13.69
CA MET A 68 -1.34 -5.88 13.84
C MET A 68 -2.73 -6.20 14.40
N ASP A 69 -3.21 -5.30 15.26
CA ASP A 69 -4.61 -5.32 15.66
C ASP A 69 -5.53 -4.90 14.51
N LEU A 70 -6.84 -5.13 14.66
CA LEU A 70 -7.78 -4.85 13.58
C LEU A 70 -7.91 -3.34 13.28
N ALA A 71 -7.76 -2.48 14.29
CA ALA A 71 -7.87 -1.04 14.10
C ALA A 71 -6.69 -0.53 13.27
N ASP A 72 -5.48 -0.94 13.61
CA ASP A 72 -4.26 -0.63 12.88
C ASP A 72 -4.32 -1.14 11.43
N VAL A 73 -4.88 -2.33 11.22
CA VAL A 73 -5.09 -2.89 9.86
C VAL A 73 -6.03 -1.98 9.05
N ILE A 74 -7.12 -1.52 9.65
CA ILE A 74 -8.09 -0.64 8.99
C ILE A 74 -7.45 0.72 8.68
N ASP A 75 -6.75 1.31 9.64
CA ASP A 75 -6.05 2.58 9.46
C ASP A 75 -5.00 2.47 8.36
N ARG A 76 -4.28 1.34 8.33
CA ARG A 76 -3.30 1.08 7.28
C ARG A 76 -3.94 0.99 5.89
N ILE A 77 -5.10 0.35 5.75
CA ILE A 77 -5.84 0.33 4.48
C ILE A 77 -6.30 1.74 4.09
N ASN A 78 -6.85 2.49 5.05
CA ASN A 78 -7.31 3.86 4.82
C ASN A 78 -6.18 4.81 4.41
N TYR A 79 -4.96 4.57 4.88
CA TYR A 79 -3.77 5.30 4.46
C TYR A 79 -3.43 5.14 2.97
N PHE A 80 -3.84 4.04 2.32
CA PHE A 80 -3.73 3.88 0.86
C PHE A 80 -4.94 4.43 0.12
N SER A 81 -6.08 4.61 0.80
CA SER A 81 -7.31 5.15 0.20
C SER A 81 -7.41 6.67 0.31
N SER A 82 -6.78 7.30 1.30
CA SER A 82 -6.84 8.74 1.57
C SER A 82 -6.01 9.58 0.59
N SER A 83 -6.53 10.76 0.24
CA SER A 83 -5.78 11.80 -0.48
C SER A 83 -4.90 12.41 0.60
N GLY A 84 -3.59 12.37 0.43
CA GLY A 84 -2.63 12.72 1.48
C GLY A 84 -2.59 14.20 1.87
N ASP A 85 -3.74 14.84 2.07
CA ASP A 85 -3.88 16.24 2.50
C ASP A 85 -4.02 16.38 4.04
N ASP A 86 -4.12 15.27 4.79
CA ASP A 86 -4.33 15.28 6.25
C ASP A 86 -3.19 14.64 7.08
N ILE A 87 -1.91 14.90 6.74
CA ILE A 87 -0.76 14.71 7.66
C ILE A 87 0.26 15.82 7.49
#